data_AF-A0A485M9U5-F1
#
_entry.id   AF-A0A485M9U5-F1
#
_cell.length_a   1.000
_cell.length_b   1.000
_cell.length_c   1.000
_cell.angle_alpha   90.00
_cell.angle_beta   90.00
_cell.angle_gamma   90.00
#
_symmetry.space_group_name_H-M   'P 1'
#
loop_
_entity.id
_entity.type
_entity.pdbx_description
1 polymer ?
#
loop_
_entity_poly.entity_id
_entity_poly.type
_entity_poly.pdbx_seq_one_letter_code
_entity_poly.pdbx_strand_id
1 'polypeptide(L)'
;MNVRNTKSSAAVAPAITTITLAGGAVGREYRQTLTATGDTPVTWCIDSGSLPAGLTLNTLTGVISGTPATAGISNFTVRATNSAGYDAKALNISIASESGDDYSDNDRGAITPSYNTSIAIGGSKQPITRPITVDTAAGSITVNLGDLAWEIFAGDEDAIITVPSIPGVKAYILEMPAASLAGSPGEVALTFDTGVGSVLIRGGMLSKMSDLGGKTVGITIAAGDRTKLSDDVKAALGDRPLIELMLTLNGVPTPWNNPDAPVTVNVPYTPTATEMADPEHIVIWYIDDRGSAVSVPNCRYNPETGTVTFTASHFSYFAVVYVHKTFGDMSGVEWARKAIEVMSSKGIIKGTSTTSYSPAANITRADYLVLLVRTLGLTANFEDNFDDVQPGVYYYEAAGIAKKLGIAMGTFGNKFHPGDSISRQDMMVMTSRALEKFGQLKAPDDDNVPDIFSDKEDIAGYAKSSLTALVKEGLITGSGSKLNPRALTTRAEAAVFLYRIYSKY
;
A
#
# COMPACT_ATOMS: atom_id res chain seq x y z
N MET A 1 -10.94 -48.33 -35.53
CA MET A 1 -10.58 -47.04 -36.15
C MET A 1 -10.67 -45.97 -35.06
N ASN A 2 -9.57 -45.70 -34.35
CA ASN A 2 -9.58 -44.75 -33.22
C ASN A 2 -9.19 -43.37 -33.76
N VAL A 3 -10.18 -42.50 -33.95
CA VAL A 3 -9.95 -41.11 -34.34
C VAL A 3 -9.51 -40.36 -33.08
N ARG A 4 -8.21 -40.10 -32.94
CA ARG A 4 -7.71 -39.17 -31.92
C ARG A 4 -8.17 -37.77 -32.31
N ASN A 5 -9.12 -37.24 -31.54
CA ASN A 5 -9.54 -35.85 -31.63
C ASN A 5 -8.45 -34.98 -30.98
N THR A 6 -7.43 -34.58 -31.73
CA THR A 6 -6.45 -33.58 -31.28
C THR A 6 -7.15 -32.23 -31.27
N LYS A 7 -7.54 -31.77 -30.08
CA LYS A 7 -8.01 -30.40 -29.85
C LYS A 7 -6.86 -29.46 -30.27
N SER A 8 -6.99 -28.83 -31.44
CA SER A 8 -6.04 -27.82 -31.90
C SER A 8 -6.00 -26.68 -30.87
N SER A 9 -4.81 -26.36 -30.36
CA SER A 9 -4.63 -25.15 -29.54
C SER A 9 -5.06 -23.94 -30.38
N ALA A 10 -5.83 -23.02 -29.78
CA ALA A 10 -6.15 -21.77 -30.44
C ALA A 10 -4.85 -20.95 -30.61
N ALA A 11 -4.69 -20.30 -31.77
CA ALA A 11 -3.54 -19.47 -32.05
C ALA A 11 -3.52 -18.23 -31.13
N VAL A 12 -2.34 -17.81 -30.69
CA VAL A 12 -2.15 -16.72 -29.71
C VAL A 12 -1.75 -15.43 -30.43
N ALA A 13 -2.53 -14.37 -30.26
CA ALA A 13 -2.23 -13.04 -30.80
C ALA A 13 -0.94 -12.45 -30.20
N PRO A 14 -0.23 -11.56 -30.89
CA PRO A 14 1.00 -10.97 -30.35
C PRO A 14 0.69 -10.06 -29.17
N ALA A 15 1.60 -9.99 -28.19
CA ALA A 15 1.62 -8.92 -27.18
C ALA A 15 3.02 -8.29 -27.13
N ILE A 16 3.12 -6.99 -27.37
CA ILE A 16 4.38 -6.26 -27.51
C ILE A 16 5.04 -6.13 -26.14
N THR A 17 6.16 -6.85 -25.97
CA THR A 17 6.94 -6.84 -24.72
C THR A 17 7.96 -5.71 -24.67
N THR A 18 8.22 -5.05 -25.80
CA THR A 18 9.09 -3.85 -25.84
C THR A 18 8.44 -2.74 -25.03
N ILE A 19 9.08 -2.27 -23.97
CA ILE A 19 8.52 -1.21 -23.11
C ILE A 19 9.09 0.16 -23.52
N THR A 20 10.38 0.22 -23.87
CA THR A 20 11.09 1.43 -24.27
C THR A 20 12.14 1.11 -25.34
N LEU A 21 12.64 2.14 -26.02
CA LEU A 21 13.75 2.06 -26.98
C LEU A 21 14.87 2.98 -26.51
N ALA A 22 16.13 2.53 -26.70
CA ALA A 22 17.28 3.39 -26.44
C ALA A 22 17.24 4.64 -27.34
N GLY A 23 17.77 5.77 -26.85
CA GLY A 23 17.95 6.97 -27.68
C GLY A 23 19.07 6.80 -28.71
N GLY A 24 19.11 7.69 -29.70
CA GLY A 24 20.16 7.79 -30.71
C GLY A 24 20.81 9.17 -30.73
N ALA A 25 21.73 9.38 -31.68
CA ALA A 25 22.35 10.68 -31.93
C ALA A 25 22.38 10.93 -33.44
N VAL A 26 22.32 12.21 -33.84
CA VAL A 26 22.48 12.60 -35.25
C VAL A 26 23.82 12.05 -35.77
N GLY A 27 23.80 11.47 -36.97
CA GLY A 27 24.99 10.97 -37.65
C GLY A 27 25.52 9.61 -37.16
N ARG A 28 24.97 9.02 -36.09
CA ARG A 28 25.42 7.72 -35.54
C ARG A 28 24.51 6.56 -35.96
N GLU A 29 25.09 5.39 -36.16
CA GLU A 29 24.29 4.18 -36.41
C GLU A 29 23.39 3.87 -35.21
N TYR A 30 22.12 3.65 -35.50
CA TYR A 30 21.10 3.27 -34.55
C TYR A 30 20.57 1.89 -34.91
N ARG A 31 20.40 1.03 -33.90
CA ARG A 31 19.84 -0.31 -34.07
C ARG A 31 19.14 -0.76 -32.80
N GLN A 32 17.84 -1.05 -32.87
CA GLN A 32 17.04 -1.62 -31.78
C GLN A 32 16.07 -2.65 -32.36
N THR A 33 15.70 -3.65 -31.57
CA THR A 33 14.78 -4.72 -32.01
C THR A 33 13.52 -4.70 -31.17
N LEU A 34 12.37 -4.62 -31.82
CA LEU A 34 11.08 -4.80 -31.18
C LEU A 34 10.79 -6.29 -30.94
N THR A 35 10.25 -6.59 -29.76
CA THR A 35 9.86 -7.93 -29.32
C THR A 35 8.39 -8.01 -28.97
N ALA A 36 7.76 -9.15 -29.30
CA ALA A 36 6.40 -9.51 -28.92
C ALA A 36 6.32 -11.01 -28.62
N THR A 37 5.33 -11.41 -27.81
CA THR A 37 4.89 -12.81 -27.69
C THR A 37 3.98 -13.19 -28.86
N GLY A 38 3.33 -14.36 -28.78
CA GLY A 38 2.35 -14.83 -29.77
C GLY A 38 2.96 -15.74 -30.83
N ASP A 39 2.09 -16.33 -31.64
CA ASP A 39 2.51 -17.29 -32.67
C ASP A 39 3.17 -16.58 -33.85
N THR A 40 4.19 -17.22 -34.43
CA THR A 40 4.91 -16.73 -35.62
C THR A 40 4.21 -17.13 -36.92
N PRO A 41 4.36 -16.37 -38.01
CA PRO A 41 5.16 -15.16 -38.14
C PRO A 41 4.44 -13.92 -37.58
N VAL A 42 5.20 -13.11 -36.82
CA VAL A 42 4.76 -11.77 -36.40
C VAL A 42 5.33 -10.75 -37.37
N THR A 43 4.46 -9.91 -37.93
CA THR A 43 4.84 -8.80 -38.80
C THR A 43 4.62 -7.46 -38.11
N TRP A 44 5.43 -6.47 -38.48
CA TRP A 44 5.52 -5.18 -37.79
C TRP A 44 5.24 -4.02 -38.75
N CYS A 45 4.52 -3.00 -38.27
CA CYS A 45 4.39 -1.72 -38.98
C CYS A 45 4.31 -0.53 -38.02
N ILE A 46 4.60 0.67 -38.52
CA ILE A 46 4.29 1.92 -37.82
C ILE A 46 2.83 2.26 -38.10
N ASP A 47 2.00 2.18 -37.07
CA ASP A 47 0.55 2.37 -37.17
C ASP A 47 0.16 3.85 -37.17
N SER A 48 0.91 4.67 -36.42
CA SER A 48 0.78 6.13 -36.41
C SER A 48 2.09 6.80 -35.98
N GLY A 49 2.25 8.08 -36.31
CA GLY A 49 3.49 8.83 -36.07
C GLY A 49 4.58 8.53 -37.11
N SER A 50 5.83 8.82 -36.77
CA SER A 50 6.96 8.55 -37.66
C SER A 50 8.21 8.22 -36.84
N LEU A 51 9.10 7.40 -37.41
CA LEU A 51 10.43 7.20 -36.86
C LEU A 51 11.27 8.47 -37.08
N PRO A 52 12.33 8.70 -36.29
CA PRO A 52 13.30 9.75 -36.58
C PRO A 52 13.80 9.68 -38.03
N ALA A 53 13.98 10.83 -38.67
CA ALA A 53 14.48 10.91 -40.03
C ALA A 53 15.79 10.12 -40.16
N GLY A 54 15.87 9.21 -41.14
CA GLY A 54 17.04 8.34 -41.34
C GLY A 54 16.95 6.97 -40.66
N LEU A 55 15.89 6.69 -39.89
CA LEU A 55 15.59 5.35 -39.36
C LEU A 55 14.49 4.64 -40.14
N THR A 56 14.59 3.31 -40.21
CA THR A 56 13.62 2.44 -40.89
C THR A 56 13.28 1.23 -40.04
N LEU A 57 12.05 0.72 -40.15
CA LEU A 57 11.60 -0.51 -39.50
C LEU A 57 11.64 -1.67 -40.50
N ASN A 58 12.34 -2.75 -40.16
CA ASN A 58 12.24 -4.02 -40.86
C ASN A 58 10.97 -4.75 -40.39
N THR A 59 9.98 -4.83 -41.29
CA THR A 59 8.63 -5.32 -40.99
C THR A 59 8.56 -6.83 -40.67
N LEU A 60 9.60 -7.60 -40.97
CA LEU A 60 9.66 -9.04 -40.71
C LEU A 60 10.40 -9.39 -39.42
N THR A 61 11.31 -8.53 -38.97
CA THR A 61 12.19 -8.80 -37.83
C THR A 61 11.96 -7.88 -36.64
N GLY A 62 11.20 -6.79 -36.81
CA GLY A 62 10.99 -5.78 -35.78
C GLY A 62 12.22 -4.88 -35.54
N VAL A 63 13.28 -5.00 -36.35
CA VAL A 63 14.49 -4.18 -36.18
C VAL A 63 14.25 -2.76 -36.71
N ILE A 64 14.43 -1.77 -35.85
CA ILE A 64 14.55 -0.36 -36.23
C ILE A 64 16.03 -0.05 -36.39
N SER A 65 16.44 0.37 -37.59
CA SER A 65 17.84 0.70 -37.87
C SER A 65 18.02 1.82 -38.88
N GLY A 66 19.19 2.47 -38.83
CA GLY A 66 19.60 3.52 -39.76
C GLY A 66 20.52 4.54 -39.08
N THR A 67 20.63 5.71 -39.68
CA THR A 67 21.44 6.82 -39.14
C THR A 67 20.53 8.04 -38.99
N PRO A 68 20.20 8.48 -37.77
CA PRO A 68 19.35 9.64 -37.54
C PRO A 68 19.93 10.92 -38.16
N ALA A 69 19.09 11.69 -38.84
CA ALA A 69 19.49 12.92 -39.53
C ALA A 69 19.14 14.21 -38.76
N THR A 70 18.19 14.15 -37.82
CA THR A 70 17.70 15.33 -37.10
C THR A 70 17.54 14.99 -35.62
N ALA A 71 17.98 15.90 -34.75
CA ALA A 71 17.77 15.81 -33.32
C ALA A 71 16.31 16.07 -32.96
N GLY A 72 15.84 15.47 -31.87
CA GLY A 72 14.47 15.61 -31.39
C GLY A 72 13.85 14.29 -30.97
N ILE A 73 12.65 14.38 -30.42
CA ILE A 73 11.88 13.21 -29.98
C ILE A 73 10.86 12.86 -31.06
N SER A 74 10.91 11.61 -31.54
CA SER A 74 9.91 11.08 -32.46
C SER A 74 9.01 10.10 -31.71
N ASN A 75 7.72 10.45 -31.60
CA ASN A 75 6.69 9.61 -31.03
C ASN A 75 5.98 8.81 -32.14
N PHE A 76 5.80 7.51 -31.94
CA PHE A 76 5.13 6.63 -32.89
C PHE A 76 4.43 5.46 -32.20
N THR A 77 3.40 4.93 -32.83
CA THR A 77 2.76 3.68 -32.40
C THR A 77 3.21 2.56 -33.31
N VAL A 78 3.73 1.48 -32.73
CA VAL A 78 4.06 0.27 -33.48
C VAL A 78 2.99 -0.79 -33.30
N ARG A 79 2.69 -1.53 -34.37
CA ARG A 79 1.74 -2.65 -34.37
C ARG A 79 2.45 -3.95 -34.71
N ALA A 80 2.20 -4.99 -33.93
CA ALA A 80 2.61 -6.38 -34.18
C ALA A 80 1.38 -7.21 -34.57
N THR A 81 1.43 -7.93 -35.70
CA THR A 81 0.29 -8.68 -36.24
C THR A 81 0.67 -10.12 -36.61
N ASN A 82 -0.19 -11.08 -36.27
CA ASN A 82 -0.15 -12.46 -36.78
C ASN A 82 -1.57 -12.92 -37.20
N SER A 83 -1.73 -14.21 -37.51
CA SER A 83 -3.03 -14.77 -37.93
C SER A 83 -4.11 -14.79 -36.84
N ALA A 84 -3.74 -14.65 -35.57
CA ALA A 84 -4.65 -14.66 -34.42
C ALA A 84 -5.11 -13.25 -34.00
N GLY A 85 -4.40 -12.19 -34.41
CA GLY A 85 -4.76 -10.81 -34.07
C GLY A 85 -3.57 -9.85 -34.13
N TYR A 86 -3.72 -8.71 -33.46
CA TYR A 86 -2.67 -7.70 -33.35
C TYR A 86 -2.63 -7.08 -31.95
N ASP A 87 -1.48 -6.50 -31.63
CA ASP A 87 -1.29 -5.59 -30.50
C ASP A 87 -0.59 -4.31 -31.00
N ALA A 88 -0.83 -3.19 -30.32
CA ALA A 88 -0.29 -1.89 -30.68
C ALA A 88 0.25 -1.16 -29.44
N LYS A 89 1.42 -0.54 -29.57
CA LYS A 89 2.10 0.11 -28.45
C LYS A 89 2.74 1.42 -28.86
N ALA A 90 2.46 2.47 -28.09
CA ALA A 90 3.11 3.76 -28.23
C ALA A 90 4.55 3.69 -27.70
N LEU A 91 5.51 4.15 -28.50
CA LEU A 91 6.93 4.22 -28.20
C LEU A 91 7.49 5.57 -28.67
N ASN A 92 8.69 5.90 -28.21
CA ASN A 92 9.42 7.05 -28.69
C ASN A 92 10.91 6.72 -28.85
N ILE A 93 11.59 7.49 -29.69
CA ILE A 93 13.04 7.52 -29.79
C ILE A 93 13.46 8.99 -29.65
N SER A 94 14.37 9.26 -28.71
CA SER A 94 15.02 10.56 -28.57
C SER A 94 16.34 10.56 -29.33
N ILE A 95 16.54 11.53 -30.23
CA ILE A 95 17.79 11.76 -30.96
C ILE A 95 18.48 13.00 -30.40
N ALA A 96 19.67 12.83 -29.85
CA ALA A 96 20.52 13.94 -29.42
C ALA A 96 21.18 14.65 -30.61
N SER A 97 21.41 15.95 -30.47
CA SER A 97 22.20 16.75 -31.41
C SER A 97 23.63 16.22 -31.49
N GLU A 98 24.25 16.34 -32.66
CA GLU A 98 25.69 16.10 -32.81
C GLU A 98 26.43 17.18 -32.01
N SER A 99 27.19 16.78 -30.99
CA SER A 99 28.11 17.68 -30.30
C SER A 99 29.23 18.03 -31.28
N GLY A 100 29.22 19.26 -31.79
CA GLY A 100 30.32 19.77 -32.59
C GLY A 100 31.50 20.03 -31.68
N ASP A 101 32.41 19.05 -31.59
CA ASP A 101 33.79 19.26 -31.14
C ASP A 101 34.71 18.29 -31.89
N ASP A 102 35.85 18.85 -32.26
CA ASP A 102 36.90 18.32 -33.12
C ASP A 102 37.42 16.93 -32.68
N TYR A 103 37.79 16.13 -33.69
CA TYR A 103 38.09 14.71 -33.60
C TYR A 103 39.46 14.49 -32.93
N SER A 104 39.49 13.89 -31.74
CA SER A 104 40.64 13.06 -31.33
C SER A 104 40.14 11.73 -30.77
N ASP A 105 40.41 10.70 -31.57
CA ASP A 105 40.12 9.30 -31.35
C ASP A 105 40.96 8.78 -30.17
N ASN A 106 40.43 8.90 -28.94
CA ASN A 106 40.77 8.02 -27.81
C ASN A 106 39.93 8.18 -26.52
N ASP A 107 38.89 9.02 -26.48
CA ASP A 107 37.99 9.07 -25.32
C ASP A 107 36.56 8.66 -25.71
N ARG A 108 36.28 7.36 -25.65
CA ARG A 108 34.93 6.80 -25.82
C ARG A 108 34.09 7.12 -24.58
N GLY A 109 33.75 8.41 -24.40
CA GLY A 109 32.86 8.87 -23.35
C GLY A 109 31.54 8.07 -23.37
N ALA A 110 31.24 7.40 -22.25
CA ALA A 110 30.05 6.59 -22.09
C ALA A 110 28.80 7.45 -22.30
N ILE A 111 27.98 7.10 -23.31
CA ILE A 111 26.69 7.74 -23.54
C ILE A 111 25.79 7.35 -22.37
N THR A 112 25.37 8.32 -21.56
CA THR A 112 24.47 8.05 -20.42
C THR A 112 23.03 7.93 -20.94
N PRO A 113 22.32 6.81 -20.69
CA PRO A 113 20.94 6.65 -21.15
C PRO A 113 20.03 7.70 -20.50
N SER A 114 19.14 8.33 -21.28
CA SER A 114 18.08 9.22 -20.78
C SER A 114 16.81 8.44 -20.48
N TYR A 115 16.19 8.66 -19.34
CA TYR A 115 14.93 8.02 -18.93
C TYR A 115 13.83 9.05 -18.71
N ASN A 116 12.57 8.67 -18.96
CA ASN A 116 11.40 9.50 -18.69
C ASN A 116 10.37 8.70 -17.89
N THR A 117 9.63 9.37 -17.00
CA THR A 117 8.43 8.81 -16.36
C THR A 117 7.21 9.02 -17.24
N SER A 118 6.19 8.19 -17.02
CA SER A 118 4.83 8.39 -17.51
C SER A 118 3.96 8.88 -16.35
N ILE A 119 3.19 9.95 -16.56
CA ILE A 119 2.25 10.51 -15.58
C ILE A 119 0.86 10.46 -16.19
N ALA A 120 0.02 9.56 -15.69
CA ALA A 120 -1.39 9.50 -16.04
C ALA A 120 -2.19 10.30 -15.00
N ILE A 121 -3.04 11.21 -15.44
CA ILE A 121 -4.01 11.91 -14.59
C ILE A 121 -5.39 11.44 -15.05
N GLY A 122 -6.14 10.79 -14.15
CA GLY A 122 -7.39 10.11 -14.42
C GLY A 122 -7.34 9.13 -15.61
N GLY A 123 -8.45 9.06 -16.35
CA GLY A 123 -8.59 8.21 -17.54
C GLY A 123 -7.96 8.78 -18.82
N SER A 124 -7.03 9.73 -18.70
CA SER A 124 -6.42 10.41 -19.85
C SER A 124 -5.78 9.43 -20.84
N LYS A 125 -6.07 9.63 -22.13
CA LYS A 125 -5.57 8.75 -23.23
C LYS A 125 -4.10 8.98 -23.59
N GLN A 126 -3.49 10.06 -23.12
CA GLN A 126 -2.09 10.42 -23.40
C GLN A 126 -1.40 10.88 -22.10
N PRO A 127 -0.47 10.10 -21.54
CA PRO A 127 0.22 10.46 -20.32
C PRO A 127 1.22 11.60 -20.54
N ILE A 128 1.38 12.46 -19.54
CA ILE A 128 2.43 13.47 -19.49
C ILE A 128 3.76 12.75 -19.27
N THR A 129 4.83 13.18 -19.93
CA THR A 129 6.18 12.64 -19.69
C THR A 129 7.03 13.64 -18.91
N ARG A 130 7.85 13.14 -17.97
CA ARG A 130 8.83 13.95 -17.25
C ARG A 130 10.21 13.31 -17.30
N PRO A 131 11.28 14.10 -17.49
CA PRO A 131 12.65 13.58 -17.48
C PRO A 131 13.02 13.08 -16.09
N ILE A 132 13.80 12.00 -16.07
CA ILE A 132 14.36 11.42 -14.87
C ILE A 132 15.83 11.85 -14.77
N THR A 133 16.20 12.43 -13.64
CA THR A 133 17.60 12.68 -13.31
C THR A 133 18.17 11.43 -12.65
N VAL A 134 19.23 10.84 -13.22
CA VAL A 134 19.88 9.64 -12.68
C VAL A 134 21.18 10.02 -11.99
N ASP A 135 21.32 9.61 -10.73
CA ASP A 135 22.59 9.64 -10.00
C ASP A 135 23.12 8.20 -9.88
N THR A 136 24.05 7.87 -10.76
CA THR A 136 24.65 6.52 -10.82
C THR A 136 25.57 6.25 -9.63
N ALA A 137 26.14 7.28 -9.02
CA ALA A 137 27.03 7.12 -7.86
C ALA A 137 26.22 6.81 -6.60
N ALA A 138 25.08 7.49 -6.42
CA ALA A 138 24.14 7.21 -5.34
C ALA A 138 23.25 5.99 -5.62
N GLY A 139 23.14 5.54 -6.88
CA GLY A 139 22.21 4.50 -7.28
C GLY A 139 20.75 4.96 -7.13
N SER A 140 20.48 6.23 -7.42
CA SER A 140 19.18 6.87 -7.22
C SER A 140 18.69 7.62 -8.45
N ILE A 141 17.39 7.90 -8.48
CA ILE A 141 16.79 8.79 -9.47
C ILE A 141 15.93 9.86 -8.82
N THR A 142 15.74 10.97 -9.54
CA THR A 142 14.84 12.05 -9.16
C THR A 142 13.85 12.34 -10.28
N VAL A 143 12.57 12.40 -9.90
CA VAL A 143 11.45 12.88 -10.73
C VAL A 143 10.98 14.19 -10.12
N ASN A 144 11.17 15.31 -10.82
CA ASN A 144 10.74 16.62 -10.33
C ASN A 144 9.45 17.04 -11.02
N LEU A 145 8.39 17.27 -10.23
CA LEU A 145 7.09 17.70 -10.74
C LEU A 145 7.00 19.21 -10.98
N GLY A 146 7.77 20.01 -10.24
CA GLY A 146 7.63 21.46 -10.23
C GLY A 146 6.17 21.88 -10.05
N ASP A 147 5.69 22.76 -10.93
CA ASP A 147 4.33 23.31 -10.86
C ASP A 147 3.22 22.28 -11.13
N LEU A 148 3.52 21.16 -11.80
CA LEU A 148 2.54 20.09 -12.06
C LEU A 148 1.97 19.50 -10.77
N ALA A 149 2.73 19.54 -9.66
CA ALA A 149 2.22 19.10 -8.37
C ALA A 149 0.99 19.89 -7.92
N TRP A 150 0.96 21.21 -8.17
CA TRP A 150 -0.19 22.05 -7.84
C TRP A 150 -1.39 21.73 -8.71
N GLU A 151 -1.16 21.49 -10.00
CA GLU A 151 -2.23 21.10 -10.95
C GLU A 151 -2.86 19.78 -10.53
N ILE A 152 -2.06 18.78 -10.14
CA ILE A 152 -2.55 17.48 -9.68
C ILE A 152 -3.41 17.64 -8.42
N PHE A 153 -2.89 18.27 -7.36
CA PHE A 153 -3.61 18.34 -6.08
C PHE A 153 -4.77 19.36 -6.07
N ALA A 154 -4.84 20.27 -7.04
CA ALA A 154 -5.99 21.15 -7.25
C ALA A 154 -7.08 20.54 -8.14
N GLY A 155 -6.80 19.41 -8.80
CA GLY A 155 -7.75 18.70 -9.66
C GLY A 155 -8.79 17.88 -8.89
N ASP A 156 -9.52 17.05 -9.63
CA ASP A 156 -10.54 16.11 -9.15
C ASP A 156 -10.26 14.65 -9.52
N GLU A 157 -9.15 14.39 -10.24
CA GLU A 157 -8.74 13.05 -10.68
C GLU A 157 -7.41 12.62 -10.04
N ASP A 158 -7.32 11.35 -9.66
CA ASP A 158 -6.09 10.73 -9.19
C ASP A 158 -5.00 10.72 -10.27
N ALA A 159 -3.74 10.79 -9.85
CA ALA A 159 -2.58 10.74 -10.72
C ALA A 159 -1.66 9.56 -10.38
N ILE A 160 -1.08 8.94 -11.41
CA ILE A 160 -0.12 7.84 -11.28
C ILE A 160 1.15 8.20 -12.05
N ILE A 161 2.27 8.25 -11.35
CA ILE A 161 3.62 8.38 -11.92
C ILE A 161 4.22 6.99 -11.98
N THR A 162 4.46 6.48 -13.18
CA THR A 162 5.16 5.21 -13.40
C THR A 162 6.61 5.47 -13.78
N VAL A 163 7.53 4.99 -12.94
CA VAL A 163 8.97 5.02 -13.21
C VAL A 163 9.39 3.72 -13.91
N PRO A 164 10.05 3.78 -15.08
CA PRO A 164 10.57 2.57 -15.72
C PRO A 164 11.68 1.92 -14.89
N SER A 165 11.94 0.64 -15.16
CA SER A 165 13.11 -0.04 -14.58
C SER A 165 14.41 0.60 -15.10
N ILE A 166 15.31 0.95 -14.17
CA ILE A 166 16.61 1.57 -14.48
C ILE A 166 17.71 0.73 -13.82
N PRO A 167 18.67 0.19 -14.59
CA PRO A 167 19.73 -0.65 -14.03
C PRO A 167 20.54 0.06 -12.94
N GLY A 168 20.78 -0.65 -11.83
CA GLY A 168 21.58 -0.15 -10.71
C GLY A 168 20.87 0.84 -9.79
N VAL A 169 19.66 1.30 -10.15
CA VAL A 169 18.86 2.19 -9.30
C VAL A 169 18.15 1.39 -8.23
N LYS A 170 18.25 1.88 -6.99
CA LYS A 170 17.60 1.31 -5.81
C LYS A 170 16.81 2.35 -5.02
N ALA A 171 16.98 3.64 -5.30
CA ALA A 171 16.27 4.72 -4.62
C ALA A 171 15.58 5.64 -5.64
N TYR A 172 14.33 5.99 -5.34
CA TYR A 172 13.46 6.77 -6.20
C TYR A 172 12.95 7.98 -5.43
N ILE A 173 13.24 9.18 -5.92
CA ILE A 173 12.92 10.43 -5.24
C ILE A 173 11.89 11.17 -6.10
N LEU A 174 10.76 11.50 -5.48
CA LEU A 174 9.76 12.39 -6.06
C LEU A 174 9.90 13.77 -5.44
N GLU A 175 10.27 14.75 -6.24
CA GLU A 175 10.43 16.15 -5.84
C GLU A 175 9.25 17.02 -6.28
N MET A 176 8.82 17.90 -5.38
CA MET A 176 7.81 18.93 -5.65
C MET A 176 7.92 20.10 -4.67
N PRO A 177 7.26 21.24 -4.91
CA PRO A 177 7.15 22.31 -3.92
C PRO A 177 6.48 21.79 -2.64
N ALA A 178 7.11 21.94 -1.47
CA ALA A 178 6.58 21.39 -0.21
C ALA A 178 5.18 21.95 0.14
N ALA A 179 4.91 23.19 -0.26
CA ALA A 179 3.63 23.82 -0.05
C ALA A 179 2.47 23.13 -0.79
N SER A 180 2.72 22.34 -1.85
CA SER A 180 1.67 21.58 -2.55
C SER A 180 1.07 20.45 -1.70
N LEU A 181 1.75 20.06 -0.61
CA LEU A 181 1.31 19.03 0.32
C LEU A 181 0.90 19.59 1.69
N ALA A 182 0.92 20.91 1.89
CA ALA A 182 0.71 21.54 3.20
C ALA A 182 -0.76 21.81 3.57
N GLY A 183 -1.68 21.74 2.60
CA GLY A 183 -3.10 22.08 2.79
C GLY A 183 -3.89 21.09 3.68
N SER A 184 -5.22 21.14 3.61
CA SER A 184 -6.05 20.10 4.23
C SER A 184 -5.91 18.77 3.47
N PRO A 185 -6.12 17.63 4.14
CA PRO A 185 -6.25 16.34 3.45
C PRO A 185 -7.29 16.42 2.33
N GLY A 186 -6.83 16.26 1.08
CA GLY A 186 -7.68 16.25 -0.11
C GLY A 186 -8.06 14.82 -0.51
N GLU A 187 -9.04 14.68 -1.40
CA GLU A 187 -9.45 13.36 -1.91
C GLU A 187 -8.49 12.83 -2.99
N VAL A 188 -7.96 13.72 -3.83
CA VAL A 188 -7.04 13.40 -4.93
C VAL A 188 -5.74 12.77 -4.41
N ALA A 189 -5.43 11.61 -4.99
CA ALA A 189 -4.23 10.84 -4.72
C ALA A 189 -3.21 10.97 -5.85
N LEU A 190 -1.94 11.05 -5.46
CA LEU A 190 -0.79 10.91 -6.33
C LEU A 190 -0.05 9.62 -5.97
N THR A 191 -0.04 8.65 -6.87
CA THR A 191 0.70 7.40 -6.72
C THR A 191 2.06 7.51 -7.40
N PHE A 192 3.13 7.37 -6.63
CA PHE A 192 4.49 7.23 -7.14
C PHE A 192 4.85 5.74 -7.24
N ASP A 193 4.81 5.18 -8.44
CA ASP A 193 4.98 3.76 -8.73
C ASP A 193 6.38 3.47 -9.30
N THR A 194 7.10 2.57 -8.63
CA THR A 194 8.54 2.33 -8.85
C THR A 194 8.87 0.83 -8.81
N GLY A 195 10.10 0.48 -9.18
CA GLY A 195 10.56 -0.91 -9.15
C GLY A 195 10.66 -1.54 -7.75
N VAL A 196 10.69 -0.73 -6.68
CA VAL A 196 10.77 -1.23 -5.28
C VAL A 196 9.42 -1.23 -4.56
N GLY A 197 8.41 -0.58 -5.15
CA GLY A 197 7.07 -0.42 -4.60
C GLY A 197 6.46 0.93 -4.94
N SER A 198 5.29 1.21 -4.37
CA SER A 198 4.59 2.46 -4.62
C SER A 198 4.15 3.17 -3.34
N VAL A 199 4.12 4.50 -3.42
CA VAL A 199 3.63 5.38 -2.36
C VAL A 199 2.51 6.23 -2.92
N LEU A 200 1.31 6.12 -2.33
CA LEU A 200 0.16 6.95 -2.63
C LEU A 200 0.09 8.06 -1.60
N ILE A 201 0.20 9.29 -2.09
CA ILE A 201 0.28 10.53 -1.33
C ILE A 201 -0.97 11.36 -1.61
N ARG A 202 -1.48 12.06 -0.59
CA ARG A 202 -2.57 13.03 -0.74
C ARG A 202 -2.11 14.41 -0.29
N GLY A 203 -2.82 15.44 -0.73
CA GLY A 203 -2.71 16.78 -0.16
C GLY A 203 -2.83 16.72 1.37
N GLY A 204 -2.21 17.66 2.08
CA GLY A 204 -2.22 17.74 3.54
C GLY A 204 -1.36 16.73 4.29
N MET A 205 -0.59 15.89 3.58
CA MET A 205 0.45 15.07 4.18
C MET A 205 1.40 15.89 5.08
N LEU A 206 1.73 17.13 4.70
CA LEU A 206 2.64 18.01 5.44
C LEU A 206 1.93 19.07 6.31
N SER A 207 0.62 18.92 6.55
CA SER A 207 -0.18 19.89 7.33
C SER A 207 0.30 20.11 8.78
N LYS A 208 1.08 19.18 9.34
CA LYS A 208 1.68 19.30 10.68
C LYS A 208 3.11 19.88 10.68
N MET A 209 3.66 20.24 9.53
CA MET A 209 5.00 20.83 9.42
C MET A 209 4.93 22.36 9.28
N SER A 210 5.90 23.06 9.86
CA SER A 210 6.07 24.51 9.72
C SER A 210 7.11 24.86 8.65
N ASP A 211 7.14 26.15 8.27
CA ASP A 211 8.21 26.73 7.46
C ASP A 211 8.43 26.06 6.09
N LEU A 212 7.34 25.68 5.40
CA LEU A 212 7.38 24.99 4.11
C LEU A 212 7.51 25.95 2.90
N GLY A 213 7.37 27.26 3.12
CA GLY A 213 7.39 28.27 2.05
C GLY A 213 8.71 28.25 1.27
N GLY A 214 8.62 28.14 -0.07
CA GLY A 214 9.77 28.13 -0.96
C GLY A 214 10.68 26.89 -0.87
N LYS A 215 10.32 25.89 -0.06
CA LYS A 215 11.08 24.65 0.07
C LYS A 215 10.62 23.62 -0.96
N THR A 216 11.55 22.78 -1.40
CA THR A 216 11.27 21.56 -2.16
C THR A 216 11.18 20.39 -1.19
N VAL A 217 10.14 19.59 -1.29
CA VAL A 217 10.04 18.31 -0.60
C VAL A 217 10.50 17.19 -1.54
N GLY A 218 11.32 16.27 -1.04
CA GLY A 218 11.64 15.02 -1.70
C GLY A 218 11.06 13.83 -0.93
N ILE A 219 10.15 13.08 -1.56
CA ILE A 219 9.61 11.83 -1.01
C ILE A 219 10.37 10.67 -1.65
N THR A 220 11.08 9.91 -0.82
CA THR A 220 11.92 8.80 -1.27
C THR A 220 11.26 7.47 -0.94
N ILE A 221 11.25 6.55 -1.92
CA ILE A 221 11.12 5.11 -1.70
C ILE A 221 12.36 4.42 -2.23
N ALA A 222 13.01 3.61 -1.39
CA ALA A 222 14.23 2.91 -1.75
C ALA A 222 14.24 1.47 -1.28
N ALA A 223 15.07 0.62 -1.89
CA ALA A 223 15.45 -0.66 -1.29
C ALA A 223 16.24 -0.38 -0.01
N GLY A 224 15.79 -0.93 1.12
CA GLY A 224 16.37 -0.62 2.41
C GLY A 224 17.74 -1.26 2.64
N ASP A 225 18.57 -0.56 3.40
CA ASP A 225 19.88 -1.03 3.84
C ASP A 225 19.75 -2.06 4.98
N ARG A 226 19.99 -3.33 4.65
CA ARG A 226 19.94 -4.43 5.62
C ARG A 226 21.06 -4.37 6.65
N THR A 227 22.15 -3.62 6.43
CA THR A 227 23.29 -3.59 7.35
C THR A 227 22.94 -2.95 8.69
N LYS A 228 21.96 -2.02 8.69
CA LYS A 228 21.47 -1.30 9.87
C LYS A 228 20.51 -2.11 10.75
N LEU A 229 20.10 -3.30 10.33
CA LEU A 229 19.18 -4.15 11.07
C LEU A 229 19.91 -4.99 12.13
N SER A 230 19.22 -5.25 13.24
CA SER A 230 19.65 -6.24 14.24
C SER A 230 19.61 -7.67 13.66
N ASP A 231 20.38 -8.59 14.26
CA ASP A 231 20.50 -9.96 13.76
C ASP A 231 19.16 -10.73 13.79
N ASP A 232 18.36 -10.51 14.84
CA ASP A 232 17.02 -11.09 14.96
C ASP A 232 16.09 -10.64 13.82
N VAL A 233 16.15 -9.35 13.46
CA VAL A 233 15.36 -8.80 12.36
C VAL A 233 15.86 -9.32 11.02
N LYS A 234 17.18 -9.42 10.81
CA LYS A 234 17.76 -10.02 9.60
C LYS A 234 17.32 -11.47 9.42
N ALA A 235 17.33 -12.26 10.49
CA ALA A 235 16.90 -13.65 10.48
C ALA A 235 15.41 -13.79 10.14
N ALA A 236 14.55 -12.96 10.74
CA ALA A 236 13.11 -12.96 10.45
C ALA A 236 12.78 -12.50 9.03
N LEU A 237 13.49 -11.48 8.54
CA LEU A 237 13.33 -10.94 7.18
C LEU A 237 13.72 -11.97 6.11
N GLY A 238 14.88 -12.62 6.27
CA GLY A 238 15.44 -13.49 5.23
C GLY A 238 15.64 -12.71 3.92
N ASP A 239 15.14 -13.25 2.82
CA ASP A 239 15.23 -12.62 1.49
C ASP A 239 14.07 -11.68 1.15
N ARG A 240 13.13 -11.49 2.07
CA ARG A 240 11.93 -10.69 1.83
C ARG A 240 12.25 -9.19 1.63
N PRO A 241 11.36 -8.44 0.97
CA PRO A 241 11.54 -7.02 0.73
C PRO A 241 11.76 -6.21 2.02
N LEU A 242 12.74 -5.32 1.96
CA LEU A 242 12.94 -4.22 2.90
C LEU A 242 12.93 -2.94 2.08
N ILE A 243 12.08 -1.99 2.45
CA ILE A 243 12.05 -0.66 1.83
C ILE A 243 12.41 0.41 2.86
N GLU A 244 12.93 1.53 2.37
CA GLU A 244 13.12 2.76 3.13
C GLU A 244 12.20 3.82 2.57
N LEU A 245 11.44 4.46 3.46
CA LEU A 245 10.73 5.70 3.16
C LEU A 245 11.44 6.84 3.87
N MET A 246 11.69 7.93 3.14
CA MET A 246 12.34 9.12 3.69
C MET A 246 11.71 10.38 3.11
N LEU A 247 11.62 11.42 3.93
CA LEU A 247 11.25 12.76 3.52
C LEU A 247 12.47 13.66 3.63
N THR A 248 12.69 14.48 2.62
CA THR A 248 13.70 15.54 2.64
C THR A 248 13.05 16.90 2.40
N LEU A 249 13.60 17.94 3.01
CA LEU A 249 13.29 19.33 2.69
C LEU A 249 14.56 20.00 2.18
N ASN A 250 14.55 20.49 0.95
CA ASN A 250 15.73 20.99 0.24
C ASN A 250 16.91 19.99 0.27
N GLY A 251 16.60 18.70 0.07
CA GLY A 251 17.58 17.60 0.12
C GLY A 251 18.03 17.19 1.53
N VAL A 252 17.58 17.87 2.59
CA VAL A 252 17.93 17.54 3.98
C VAL A 252 16.92 16.55 4.56
N PRO A 253 17.33 15.35 5.02
CA PRO A 253 16.43 14.40 5.68
C PRO A 253 15.71 15.04 6.85
N THR A 254 14.38 14.93 6.85
CA THR A 254 13.50 15.55 7.85
C THR A 254 12.51 14.51 8.34
N PRO A 255 12.43 14.25 9.66
CA PRO A 255 11.43 13.34 10.21
C PRO A 255 10.01 13.80 9.85
N TRP A 256 9.19 12.87 9.39
CA TRP A 256 7.78 13.12 9.11
C TRP A 256 6.90 12.23 9.97
N ASN A 257 5.89 12.83 10.59
CA ASN A 257 4.84 12.14 11.32
C ASN A 257 3.51 12.91 11.16
N ASN A 258 2.52 12.29 10.50
CA ASN A 258 1.18 12.82 10.39
C ASN A 258 0.10 11.71 10.37
N PRO A 259 -0.51 11.38 11.52
CA PRO A 259 -1.57 10.39 11.58
C PRO A 259 -2.88 10.84 10.94
N ASP A 260 -3.07 12.15 10.70
CA ASP A 260 -4.30 12.69 10.12
C ASP A 260 -4.27 12.62 8.58
N ALA A 261 -3.08 12.41 7.99
CA ALA A 261 -2.87 12.27 6.56
C ALA A 261 -1.80 11.20 6.27
N PRO A 262 -2.07 9.92 6.62
CA PRO A 262 -1.13 8.84 6.34
C PRO A 262 -0.98 8.61 4.84
N VAL A 263 0.16 8.08 4.42
CA VAL A 263 0.35 7.61 3.04
C VAL A 263 0.00 6.13 2.94
N THR A 264 -0.47 5.68 1.77
CA THR A 264 -0.61 4.25 1.48
C THR A 264 0.63 3.75 0.76
N VAL A 265 1.15 2.60 1.15
CA VAL A 265 2.38 2.02 0.62
C VAL A 265 2.07 0.61 0.12
N ASN A 266 2.53 0.29 -1.08
CA ASN A 266 2.42 -1.06 -1.65
C ASN A 266 3.82 -1.60 -1.91
N VAL A 267 4.12 -2.77 -1.33
CA VAL A 267 5.40 -3.44 -1.50
C VAL A 267 5.19 -4.73 -2.31
N PRO A 268 5.72 -4.84 -3.53
CA PRO A 268 5.68 -6.06 -4.31
C PRO A 268 6.28 -7.22 -3.53
N TYR A 269 5.55 -8.33 -3.44
CA TYR A 269 6.01 -9.52 -2.76
C TYR A 269 5.44 -10.78 -3.41
N THR A 270 6.30 -11.76 -3.64
CA THR A 270 5.90 -13.10 -4.07
C THR A 270 6.12 -14.06 -2.92
N PRO A 271 5.07 -14.44 -2.18
CA PRO A 271 5.20 -15.38 -1.07
C PRO A 271 5.62 -16.77 -1.56
N THR A 272 6.31 -17.51 -0.69
CA THR A 272 6.58 -18.93 -0.91
C THR A 272 5.28 -19.75 -0.85
N ALA A 273 5.31 -21.01 -1.32
CA ALA A 273 4.14 -21.89 -1.25
C ALA A 273 3.60 -22.08 0.18
N THR A 274 4.49 -22.14 1.18
CA THR A 274 4.12 -22.23 2.60
C THR A 274 3.41 -20.96 3.07
N GLU A 275 3.93 -19.79 2.72
CA GLU A 275 3.33 -18.52 3.12
C GLU A 275 1.99 -18.28 2.42
N MET A 276 1.85 -18.75 1.19
CA MET A 276 0.62 -18.66 0.42
C MET A 276 -0.48 -19.60 0.94
N ALA A 277 -0.14 -20.62 1.72
CA ALA A 277 -1.14 -21.42 2.42
C ALA A 277 -1.88 -20.60 3.47
N ASP A 278 -1.18 -19.67 4.14
CA ASP A 278 -1.75 -18.81 5.18
C ASP A 278 -1.27 -17.34 5.04
N PRO A 279 -1.67 -16.63 3.97
CA PRO A 279 -1.12 -15.32 3.61
C PRO A 279 -1.46 -14.20 4.61
N GLU A 280 -2.43 -14.43 5.49
CA GLU A 280 -2.82 -13.47 6.53
C GLU A 280 -1.73 -13.27 7.59
N HIS A 281 -0.74 -14.17 7.65
CA HIS A 281 0.45 -14.07 8.51
C HIS A 281 1.61 -13.28 7.86
N ILE A 282 1.46 -12.85 6.61
CA ILE A 282 2.35 -11.87 6.00
C ILE A 282 2.03 -10.51 6.61
N VAL A 283 3.04 -9.91 7.25
CA VAL A 283 2.91 -8.64 7.95
C VAL A 283 4.02 -7.67 7.59
N ILE A 284 3.81 -6.40 7.92
CA ILE A 284 4.83 -5.36 7.83
C ILE A 284 5.34 -5.07 9.23
N TRP A 285 6.66 -4.99 9.36
CA TRP A 285 7.32 -4.38 10.51
C TRP A 285 7.95 -3.06 10.10
N TYR A 286 7.77 -2.01 10.89
CA TYR A 286 8.67 -0.86 10.79
C TYR A 286 9.84 -1.05 11.76
N ILE A 287 10.98 -0.47 11.43
CA ILE A 287 12.17 -0.48 12.29
C ILE A 287 12.23 0.85 13.03
N ASP A 288 12.27 0.84 14.36
CA ASP A 288 12.38 2.06 15.14
C ASP A 288 13.81 2.62 15.17
N ASP A 289 13.99 3.78 15.81
CA ASP A 289 15.27 4.46 15.98
C ASP A 289 16.31 3.64 16.77
N ARG A 290 15.87 2.60 17.48
CA ARG A 290 16.71 1.65 18.23
C ARG A 290 17.02 0.39 17.42
N GLY A 291 16.57 0.29 16.16
CA GLY A 291 16.74 -0.89 15.32
C GLY A 291 15.82 -2.06 15.68
N SER A 292 14.79 -1.82 16.49
CA SER A 292 13.81 -2.83 16.91
C SER A 292 12.62 -2.86 15.96
N ALA A 293 12.07 -4.05 15.73
CA ALA A 293 10.92 -4.23 14.86
C ALA A 293 9.60 -4.00 15.59
N VAL A 294 8.72 -3.20 14.99
CA VAL A 294 7.38 -2.92 15.49
C VAL A 294 6.36 -3.28 14.42
N SER A 295 5.35 -4.06 14.81
CA SER A 295 4.31 -4.50 13.88
C SER A 295 3.45 -3.34 13.38
N VAL A 296 3.14 -3.36 12.09
CA VAL A 296 2.24 -2.41 11.40
C VAL A 296 0.91 -3.15 11.16
N PRO A 297 -0.10 -2.98 12.04
CA PRO A 297 -1.23 -3.92 12.10
C PRO A 297 -2.20 -3.83 10.91
N ASN A 298 -2.24 -2.68 10.25
CA ASN A 298 -3.13 -2.40 9.11
C ASN A 298 -2.65 -3.00 7.78
N CYS A 299 -1.56 -3.78 7.77
CA CYS A 299 -1.05 -4.35 6.53
C CYS A 299 -1.92 -5.52 6.00
N ARG A 300 -2.03 -5.65 4.68
CA ARG A 300 -2.71 -6.76 4.00
C ARG A 300 -1.87 -7.23 2.81
N TYR A 301 -1.73 -8.53 2.63
CA TYR A 301 -1.26 -9.09 1.37
C TYR A 301 -2.45 -9.26 0.42
N ASN A 302 -2.33 -8.73 -0.80
CA ASN A 302 -3.31 -8.92 -1.86
C ASN A 302 -2.71 -9.88 -2.92
N PRO A 303 -3.26 -11.10 -3.06
CA PRO A 303 -2.76 -12.07 -4.05
C PRO A 303 -3.05 -11.67 -5.50
N GLU A 304 -4.03 -10.81 -5.76
CA GLU A 304 -4.38 -10.36 -7.11
C GLU A 304 -3.33 -9.38 -7.66
N THR A 305 -2.87 -8.46 -6.80
CA THR A 305 -1.85 -7.46 -7.16
C THR A 305 -0.42 -7.92 -6.85
N GLY A 306 -0.25 -8.96 -6.03
CA GLY A 306 1.06 -9.42 -5.58
C GLY A 306 1.77 -8.41 -4.68
N THR A 307 1.01 -7.65 -3.88
CA THR A 307 1.55 -6.58 -3.02
C THR A 307 1.14 -6.75 -1.57
N VAL A 308 2.02 -6.35 -0.66
CA VAL A 308 1.67 -6.07 0.73
C VAL A 308 1.38 -4.57 0.86
N THR A 309 0.12 -4.24 1.15
CA THR A 309 -0.39 -2.87 1.27
C THR A 309 -0.52 -2.50 2.75
N PHE A 310 -0.10 -1.30 3.13
CA PHE A 310 -0.28 -0.75 4.47
C PHE A 310 -0.36 0.78 4.41
N THR A 311 -0.82 1.43 5.49
CA THR A 311 -0.70 2.88 5.63
C THR A 311 0.36 3.25 6.66
N ALA A 312 1.12 4.30 6.37
CA ALA A 312 2.20 4.80 7.20
C ALA A 312 1.94 6.27 7.57
N SER A 313 1.92 6.54 8.86
CA SER A 313 1.85 7.91 9.41
C SER A 313 3.21 8.51 9.68
N HIS A 314 4.29 7.74 9.53
CA HIS A 314 5.66 8.21 9.64
C HIS A 314 6.54 7.48 8.63
N PHE A 315 7.72 8.02 8.36
CA PHE A 315 8.69 7.41 7.46
C PHE A 315 9.81 6.71 8.22
N SER A 316 10.15 5.50 7.77
CA SER A 316 11.17 4.63 8.34
C SER A 316 11.53 3.52 7.34
N TYR A 317 12.29 2.52 7.79
CA TYR A 317 12.39 1.22 7.15
C TYR A 317 11.15 0.37 7.41
N PHE A 318 10.65 -0.30 6.37
CA PHE A 318 9.53 -1.24 6.43
C PHE A 318 9.92 -2.59 5.82
N ALA A 319 9.75 -3.65 6.60
CA ALA A 319 10.12 -5.02 6.29
C ALA A 319 8.87 -5.87 6.07
N VAL A 320 8.81 -6.57 4.93
CA VAL A 320 7.84 -7.65 4.72
C VAL A 320 8.35 -8.89 5.46
N VAL A 321 7.56 -9.44 6.38
CA VAL A 321 7.92 -10.64 7.14
C VAL A 321 6.74 -11.61 7.18
N TYR A 322 7.04 -12.89 7.37
CA TYR A 322 6.02 -13.90 7.64
C TYR A 322 6.11 -14.32 9.10
N VAL A 323 5.06 -14.03 9.85
CA VAL A 323 5.03 -14.23 11.30
C VAL A 323 3.87 -15.16 11.60
N HIS A 324 4.15 -16.40 11.98
CA HIS A 324 3.11 -17.33 12.45
C HIS A 324 3.20 -17.47 13.97
N LYS A 325 2.31 -16.79 14.71
CA LYS A 325 2.24 -16.88 16.17
C LYS A 325 1.12 -17.83 16.58
N THR A 326 1.43 -18.71 17.52
CA THR A 326 0.47 -19.62 18.15
C THR A 326 0.75 -19.72 19.65
N PHE A 327 -0.15 -20.36 20.39
CA PHE A 327 -0.09 -20.51 21.84
C PHE A 327 -0.35 -21.96 22.25
N GLY A 328 0.18 -22.37 23.40
CA GLY A 328 0.07 -23.75 23.89
C GLY A 328 -1.32 -24.11 24.43
N ASP A 329 -2.15 -23.13 24.74
CA ASP A 329 -3.47 -23.28 25.36
C ASP A 329 -4.63 -23.16 24.37
N MET A 330 -4.42 -23.60 23.12
CA MET A 330 -5.43 -23.55 22.05
C MET A 330 -6.34 -24.79 21.97
N SER A 331 -6.07 -25.83 22.76
CA SER A 331 -6.91 -27.02 22.80
C SER A 331 -8.33 -26.68 23.27
N GLY A 332 -9.35 -27.14 22.55
CA GLY A 332 -10.76 -26.87 22.88
C GLY A 332 -11.31 -25.53 22.37
N VAL A 333 -10.49 -24.71 21.69
CA VAL A 333 -10.91 -23.41 21.12
C VAL A 333 -10.58 -23.29 19.63
N GLU A 334 -10.66 -24.40 18.90
CA GLU A 334 -10.36 -24.47 17.45
C GLU A 334 -11.15 -23.45 16.62
N TRP A 335 -12.39 -23.15 17.04
CA TRP A 335 -13.25 -22.15 16.40
C TRP A 335 -12.67 -20.71 16.44
N ALA A 336 -11.79 -20.42 17.40
CA ALA A 336 -11.13 -19.13 17.58
C ALA A 336 -9.65 -19.12 17.17
N ARG A 337 -9.04 -20.31 16.98
CA ARG A 337 -7.60 -20.47 16.74
C ARG A 337 -7.09 -19.53 15.64
N LYS A 338 -7.69 -19.61 14.45
CA LYS A 338 -7.27 -18.79 13.31
C LYS A 338 -7.29 -17.29 13.64
N ALA A 339 -8.38 -16.81 14.24
CA ALA A 339 -8.52 -15.41 14.62
C ALA A 339 -7.44 -14.98 15.62
N ILE A 340 -7.17 -15.81 16.64
CA ILE A 340 -6.14 -15.53 17.64
C ILE A 340 -4.75 -15.48 17.00
N GLU A 341 -4.41 -16.46 16.17
CA GLU A 341 -3.10 -16.58 15.53
C GLU A 341 -2.85 -15.43 14.56
N VAL A 342 -3.79 -15.13 13.65
CA VAL A 342 -3.68 -14.03 12.68
C VAL A 342 -3.56 -12.67 13.39
N MET A 343 -4.46 -12.38 14.33
CA MET A 343 -4.45 -11.09 15.03
C MET A 343 -3.21 -10.92 15.92
N SER A 344 -2.65 -12.02 16.43
CA SER A 344 -1.39 -11.99 17.19
C SER A 344 -0.17 -11.79 16.29
N SER A 345 -0.15 -12.44 15.12
CA SER A 345 0.87 -12.24 14.09
C SER A 345 0.96 -10.80 13.64
N LYS A 346 -0.18 -10.10 13.57
CA LYS A 346 -0.29 -8.67 13.22
C LYS A 346 0.05 -7.72 14.36
N GLY A 347 0.34 -8.26 15.55
CA GLY A 347 0.66 -7.47 16.73
C GLY A 347 -0.54 -6.75 17.35
N ILE A 348 -1.77 -7.03 16.90
CA ILE A 348 -2.99 -6.45 17.48
C ILE A 348 -3.22 -7.07 18.85
N ILE A 349 -3.28 -8.40 18.88
CA ILE A 349 -3.53 -9.20 20.08
C ILE A 349 -2.21 -9.69 20.66
N LYS A 350 -2.15 -9.76 22.00
CA LYS A 350 -1.03 -10.32 22.76
C LYS A 350 -1.51 -11.42 23.69
N GLY A 351 -0.67 -12.44 23.88
CA GLY A 351 -0.86 -13.46 24.90
C GLY A 351 -0.78 -12.88 26.31
N THR A 352 -1.31 -13.63 27.28
CA THR A 352 -1.07 -13.36 28.71
C THR A 352 0.35 -13.74 29.13
N SER A 353 1.02 -14.56 28.33
CA SER A 353 2.46 -14.83 28.39
C SER A 353 2.99 -15.04 26.97
N THR A 354 4.26 -15.39 26.83
CA THR A 354 4.86 -15.77 25.54
C THR A 354 4.29 -17.08 24.98
N THR A 355 3.71 -17.94 25.81
CA THR A 355 3.22 -19.28 25.42
C THR A 355 1.72 -19.47 25.63
N SER A 356 1.03 -18.52 26.27
CA SER A 356 -0.38 -18.66 26.64
C SER A 356 -1.20 -17.44 26.23
N TYR A 357 -2.40 -17.70 25.71
CA TYR A 357 -3.37 -16.67 25.34
C TYR A 357 -4.47 -16.46 26.38
N SER A 358 -4.79 -17.49 27.17
CA SER A 358 -5.92 -17.59 28.10
C SER A 358 -7.28 -17.36 27.42
N PRO A 359 -7.67 -18.19 26.43
CA PRO A 359 -8.83 -17.93 25.58
C PRO A 359 -10.17 -17.85 26.33
N ALA A 360 -10.33 -18.62 27.41
CA ALA A 360 -11.55 -18.65 28.23
C ALA A 360 -11.64 -17.55 29.29
N ALA A 361 -10.57 -16.79 29.53
CA ALA A 361 -10.60 -15.71 30.50
C ALA A 361 -11.44 -14.54 29.98
N ASN A 362 -12.17 -13.87 30.88
CA ASN A 362 -12.93 -12.67 30.53
C ASN A 362 -11.98 -11.52 30.19
N ILE A 363 -12.29 -10.78 29.13
CA ILE A 363 -11.52 -9.60 28.74
C ILE A 363 -12.02 -8.36 29.47
N THR A 364 -11.10 -7.51 29.90
CA THR A 364 -11.44 -6.23 30.54
C THR A 364 -11.89 -5.20 29.52
N ARG A 365 -12.63 -4.17 29.98
CA ARG A 365 -13.02 -3.03 29.15
C ARG A 365 -11.82 -2.30 28.54
N ALA A 366 -10.75 -2.11 29.31
CA ALA A 366 -9.52 -1.49 28.82
C ALA A 366 -8.80 -2.35 27.78
N ASP A 367 -8.67 -3.66 28.02
CA ASP A 367 -8.03 -4.56 27.07
C ASP A 367 -8.77 -4.58 25.74
N TYR A 368 -10.10 -4.73 25.78
CA TYR A 368 -10.90 -4.73 24.56
C TYR A 368 -10.74 -3.42 23.78
N LEU A 369 -10.79 -2.28 24.48
CA LEU A 369 -10.65 -0.98 23.84
C LEU A 369 -9.29 -0.80 23.15
N VAL A 370 -8.20 -1.22 23.81
CA VAL A 370 -6.85 -1.19 23.22
C VAL A 370 -6.78 -2.04 21.95
N LEU A 371 -7.39 -3.23 21.97
CA LEU A 371 -7.42 -4.09 20.81
C LEU A 371 -8.26 -3.50 19.67
N LEU A 372 -9.41 -2.89 19.97
CA LEU A 372 -10.28 -2.23 18.99
C LEU A 372 -9.56 -1.04 18.32
N VAL A 373 -8.94 -0.18 19.13
CA VAL A 373 -8.14 0.97 18.64
C VAL A 373 -7.04 0.51 17.70
N ARG A 374 -6.30 -0.56 18.05
CA ARG A 374 -5.26 -1.13 17.19
C ARG A 374 -5.81 -1.78 15.93
N THR A 375 -6.93 -2.49 16.04
CA THR A 375 -7.55 -3.20 14.91
C THR A 375 -7.96 -2.24 13.81
N LEU A 376 -8.52 -1.10 14.21
CA LEU A 376 -9.01 -0.09 13.28
C LEU A 376 -7.98 1.02 12.98
N GLY A 377 -6.82 1.02 13.64
CA GLY A 377 -5.79 2.05 13.48
C GLY A 377 -6.25 3.44 13.93
N LEU A 378 -7.03 3.52 15.01
CA LEU A 378 -7.67 4.78 15.43
C LEU A 378 -6.66 5.78 16.00
N THR A 379 -6.80 7.04 15.62
CA THR A 379 -6.00 8.16 16.10
C THR A 379 -6.90 9.37 16.38
N ALA A 380 -6.54 10.17 17.40
CA ALA A 380 -7.19 11.44 17.68
C ALA A 380 -6.33 12.26 18.66
N ASN A 381 -6.26 13.58 18.47
CA ASN A 381 -5.69 14.47 19.49
C ASN A 381 -6.74 14.72 20.59
N PHE A 382 -6.38 14.44 21.84
CA PHE A 382 -7.23 14.65 23.01
C PHE A 382 -6.51 15.48 24.07
N GLU A 383 -7.27 16.30 24.81
CA GLU A 383 -6.74 17.18 25.87
C GLU A 383 -7.10 16.66 27.27
N ASP A 384 -8.08 15.76 27.35
CA ASP A 384 -8.62 15.20 28.59
C ASP A 384 -8.88 13.69 28.45
N ASN A 385 -9.04 13.01 29.60
CA ASN A 385 -9.33 11.58 29.66
C ASN A 385 -10.40 11.28 30.71
N PHE A 386 -10.68 10.01 30.99
CA PHE A 386 -11.57 9.60 32.08
C PHE A 386 -10.87 9.78 33.44
N ASP A 387 -11.65 10.07 34.48
CA ASP A 387 -11.12 10.45 35.79
C ASP A 387 -10.36 9.29 36.48
N ASP A 388 -10.65 8.05 36.09
CA ASP A 388 -10.01 6.82 36.58
C ASP A 388 -8.92 6.27 35.62
N VAL A 389 -8.50 7.05 34.62
CA VAL A 389 -7.45 6.69 33.66
C VAL A 389 -6.24 7.61 33.86
N GLN A 390 -5.22 7.08 34.53
CA GLN A 390 -4.01 7.84 34.86
C GLN A 390 -2.99 7.87 33.72
N PRO A 391 -2.25 8.97 33.51
CA PRO A 391 -1.13 9.01 32.58
C PRO A 391 -0.12 7.88 32.83
N GLY A 392 0.38 7.26 31.76
CA GLY A 392 1.40 6.21 31.80
C GLY A 392 0.89 4.77 31.87
N VAL A 393 -0.40 4.54 32.12
CA VAL A 393 -0.99 3.19 31.98
C VAL A 393 -1.10 2.79 30.50
N TYR A 394 -0.98 1.51 30.19
CA TYR A 394 -0.89 1.03 28.80
C TYR A 394 -2.13 1.33 27.93
N TYR A 395 -3.28 1.60 28.56
CA TYR A 395 -4.54 1.95 27.90
C TYR A 395 -4.84 3.46 27.90
N TYR A 396 -3.95 4.30 28.42
CA TYR A 396 -4.19 5.76 28.52
C TYR A 396 -4.55 6.37 27.16
N GLU A 397 -3.72 6.09 26.16
CA GLU A 397 -3.87 6.61 24.80
C GLU A 397 -5.17 6.13 24.14
N ALA A 398 -5.43 4.81 24.22
CA ALA A 398 -6.63 4.22 23.66
C ALA A 398 -7.91 4.79 24.29
N ALA A 399 -7.90 5.03 25.61
CA ALA A 399 -9.01 5.64 26.32
C ALA A 399 -9.24 7.10 25.91
N GLY A 400 -8.17 7.90 25.77
CA GLY A 400 -8.25 9.28 25.33
C GLY A 400 -8.78 9.40 23.89
N ILE A 401 -8.25 8.60 22.97
CA ILE A 401 -8.73 8.51 21.59
C ILE A 401 -10.20 8.14 21.56
N ALA A 402 -10.59 7.09 22.29
CA ALA A 402 -11.96 6.62 22.31
C ALA A 402 -12.94 7.63 22.92
N LYS A 403 -12.51 8.37 23.95
CA LYS A 403 -13.30 9.46 24.55
C LYS A 403 -13.49 10.58 23.53
N LYS A 404 -12.40 11.04 22.90
CA LYS A 404 -12.43 12.12 21.92
C LYS A 404 -13.29 11.80 20.70
N LEU A 405 -13.27 10.54 20.26
CA LEU A 405 -14.04 10.07 19.11
C LEU A 405 -15.50 9.72 19.47
N GLY A 406 -15.88 9.72 20.76
CA GLY A 406 -17.21 9.34 21.23
C GLY A 406 -17.49 7.83 21.22
N ILE A 407 -16.43 7.02 21.09
CA ILE A 407 -16.49 5.55 21.09
C ILE A 407 -16.77 5.04 22.51
N ALA A 408 -16.04 5.58 23.49
CA ALA A 408 -16.23 5.28 24.90
C ALA A 408 -16.88 6.47 25.61
N MET A 409 -17.85 6.17 26.49
CA MET A 409 -18.50 7.16 27.33
C MET A 409 -18.26 6.80 28.80
N GLY A 410 -18.04 7.83 29.62
CA GLY A 410 -17.88 7.65 31.05
C GLY A 410 -19.23 7.39 31.72
N THR A 411 -19.21 6.68 32.83
CA THR A 411 -20.34 6.55 33.74
C THR A 411 -20.37 7.75 34.71
N PHE A 412 -21.15 7.66 35.79
CA PHE A 412 -21.21 8.69 36.82
C PHE A 412 -19.80 9.10 37.30
N GLY A 413 -19.52 10.41 37.28
CA GLY A 413 -18.20 10.94 37.61
C GLY A 413 -17.14 10.69 36.54
N ASN A 414 -17.52 10.64 35.26
CA ASN A 414 -16.60 10.51 34.11
C ASN A 414 -15.63 9.30 34.23
N LYS A 415 -16.12 8.18 34.78
CA LYS A 415 -15.32 6.96 34.98
C LYS A 415 -15.48 5.97 33.83
N PHE A 416 -14.38 5.36 33.39
CA PHE A 416 -14.36 4.36 32.33
C PHE A 416 -14.51 2.92 32.84
N HIS A 417 -14.08 2.67 34.08
CA HIS A 417 -13.99 1.35 34.71
C HIS A 417 -13.09 0.38 33.94
N PRO A 418 -11.78 0.70 33.77
CA PRO A 418 -10.88 -0.06 32.90
C PRO A 418 -10.70 -1.52 33.28
N GLY A 419 -10.75 -1.84 34.59
CA GLY A 419 -10.51 -3.20 35.11
C GLY A 419 -11.72 -4.13 35.07
N ASP A 420 -12.92 -3.63 34.80
CA ASP A 420 -14.12 -4.44 34.80
C ASP A 420 -14.15 -5.35 33.56
N SER A 421 -14.63 -6.58 33.73
CA SER A 421 -14.92 -7.47 32.60
C SER A 421 -16.02 -6.86 31.74
N ILE A 422 -15.83 -6.84 30.42
CA ILE A 422 -16.80 -6.23 29.51
C ILE A 422 -17.94 -7.22 29.20
N SER A 423 -19.18 -6.72 29.17
CA SER A 423 -20.32 -7.49 28.69
C SER A 423 -20.35 -7.56 27.15
N ARG A 424 -20.99 -8.57 26.59
CA ARG A 424 -21.13 -8.74 25.14
C ARG A 424 -21.81 -7.53 24.49
N GLN A 425 -22.86 -6.98 25.11
CA GLN A 425 -23.55 -5.81 24.57
C GLN A 425 -22.68 -4.54 24.64
N ASP A 426 -21.88 -4.34 25.69
CA ASP A 426 -21.00 -3.16 25.79
C ASP A 426 -19.85 -3.22 24.79
N MET A 427 -19.29 -4.41 24.59
CA MET A 427 -18.30 -4.68 23.54
C MET A 427 -18.86 -4.31 22.17
N MET A 428 -20.07 -4.78 21.85
CA MET A 428 -20.76 -4.49 20.59
C MET A 428 -21.07 -3.00 20.42
N VAL A 429 -21.55 -2.32 21.46
CA VAL A 429 -21.82 -0.87 21.41
C VAL A 429 -20.54 -0.08 21.13
N MET A 430 -19.45 -0.39 21.83
CA MET A 430 -18.16 0.27 21.62
C MET A 430 -17.68 0.09 20.18
N THR A 431 -17.80 -1.13 19.63
CA THR A 431 -17.43 -1.41 18.24
C THR A 431 -18.34 -0.73 17.22
N SER A 432 -19.66 -0.77 17.41
CA SER A 432 -20.61 -0.12 16.49
C SER A 432 -20.29 1.36 16.35
N ARG A 433 -20.08 2.04 17.49
CA ARG A 433 -19.69 3.46 17.52
C ARG A 433 -18.37 3.72 16.81
N ALA A 434 -17.38 2.85 17.00
CA ALA A 434 -16.12 2.96 16.29
C ALA A 434 -16.34 2.84 14.78
N LEU A 435 -17.01 1.79 14.30
CA LEU A 435 -17.23 1.57 12.87
C LEU A 435 -18.10 2.67 12.23
N GLU A 436 -19.13 3.15 12.93
CA GLU A 436 -19.95 4.29 12.48
C GLU A 436 -19.11 5.56 12.33
N LYS A 437 -18.18 5.81 13.26
CA LYS A 437 -17.32 7.00 13.23
C LYS A 437 -16.42 7.05 12.00
N PHE A 438 -16.03 5.89 11.47
CA PHE A 438 -15.20 5.77 10.25
C PHE A 438 -16.01 5.51 8.98
N GLY A 439 -17.34 5.65 9.04
CA GLY A 439 -18.21 5.43 7.88
C GLY A 439 -18.25 3.97 7.39
N GLN A 440 -17.75 3.03 8.19
CA GLN A 440 -17.67 1.60 7.87
C GLN A 440 -18.96 0.85 8.22
N LEU A 441 -19.76 1.41 9.13
CA LEU A 441 -21.05 0.87 9.53
C LEU A 441 -22.10 1.97 9.47
N LYS A 442 -23.21 1.70 8.77
CA LYS A 442 -24.35 2.61 8.73
C LYS A 442 -25.24 2.37 9.95
N ALA A 443 -25.71 3.45 10.57
CA ALA A 443 -26.79 3.35 11.55
C ALA A 443 -28.02 2.67 10.91
N PRO A 444 -28.69 1.75 11.62
CA PRO A 444 -29.84 1.05 11.08
C PRO A 444 -31.06 1.98 11.04
N ASP A 445 -31.97 1.74 10.10
CA ASP A 445 -33.19 2.55 9.95
C ASP A 445 -34.17 2.38 11.13
N ASP A 446 -34.00 1.30 11.90
CA ASP A 446 -34.79 0.91 13.07
C ASP A 446 -33.91 0.13 14.07
N ASP A 447 -34.32 0.02 15.33
CA ASP A 447 -33.61 -0.72 16.38
C ASP A 447 -34.12 -2.16 16.60
N ASN A 448 -34.87 -2.73 15.64
CA ASN A 448 -35.39 -4.09 15.75
C ASN A 448 -34.32 -5.13 15.47
N VAL A 449 -33.85 -5.76 16.54
CA VAL A 449 -33.00 -6.93 16.46
C VAL A 449 -33.81 -8.10 15.88
N PRO A 450 -33.29 -8.84 14.89
CA PRO A 450 -34.01 -9.94 14.24
C PRO A 450 -34.61 -10.96 15.21
N ASP A 451 -35.84 -11.41 14.91
CA ASP A 451 -36.63 -12.34 15.75
C ASP A 451 -36.00 -13.74 15.93
N ILE A 452 -34.98 -14.07 15.14
CA ILE A 452 -34.19 -15.29 15.32
C ILE A 452 -33.48 -15.32 16.69
N PHE A 453 -33.26 -14.16 17.31
CA PHE A 453 -32.66 -14.06 18.64
C PHE A 453 -33.72 -14.08 19.74
N SER A 454 -33.81 -15.22 20.40
CA SER A 454 -34.76 -15.51 21.47
C SER A 454 -34.57 -14.66 22.74
N ASP A 455 -33.38 -14.09 22.93
CA ASP A 455 -32.98 -13.26 24.07
C ASP A 455 -32.90 -11.77 23.73
N LYS A 456 -33.50 -11.34 22.62
CA LYS A 456 -33.48 -9.92 22.20
C LYS A 456 -34.09 -8.96 23.24
N GLU A 457 -35.01 -9.43 24.06
CA GLU A 457 -35.61 -8.63 25.16
C GLU A 457 -34.65 -8.41 26.34
N ASP A 458 -33.55 -9.18 26.42
CA ASP A 458 -32.49 -8.98 27.42
C ASP A 458 -31.53 -7.84 27.05
N ILE A 459 -31.60 -7.33 25.82
CA ILE A 459 -30.74 -6.26 25.34
C ILE A 459 -31.13 -4.95 26.01
N ALA A 460 -30.15 -4.29 26.63
CA ALA A 460 -30.38 -2.97 27.20
C ALA A 460 -30.76 -1.94 26.13
N GLY A 461 -31.64 -0.99 26.45
CA GLY A 461 -32.15 -0.01 25.49
C GLY A 461 -31.06 0.76 24.74
N TYR A 462 -29.97 1.15 25.42
CA TYR A 462 -28.84 1.85 24.80
C TYR A 462 -28.08 1.02 23.76
N ALA A 463 -28.23 -0.31 23.80
CA ALA A 463 -27.47 -1.24 22.98
C ALA A 463 -28.26 -1.73 21.75
N LYS A 464 -29.59 -1.59 21.73
CA LYS A 464 -30.46 -2.13 20.66
C LYS A 464 -30.02 -1.70 19.27
N SER A 465 -29.85 -0.39 19.05
CA SER A 465 -29.44 0.13 17.74
C SER A 465 -28.09 -0.44 17.27
N SER A 466 -27.08 -0.44 18.14
CA SER A 466 -25.75 -0.99 17.83
C SER A 466 -25.77 -2.48 17.52
N LEU A 467 -26.51 -3.27 18.32
CA LEU A 467 -26.64 -4.70 18.09
C LEU A 467 -27.37 -4.99 16.78
N THR A 468 -28.44 -4.24 16.48
CA THR A 468 -29.16 -4.33 15.21
C THR A 468 -28.24 -4.05 14.03
N ALA A 469 -27.43 -2.98 14.10
CA ALA A 469 -26.47 -2.62 13.06
C ALA A 469 -25.47 -3.76 12.80
N LEU A 470 -24.82 -4.25 13.85
CA LEU A 470 -23.78 -5.29 13.75
C LEU A 470 -24.32 -6.64 13.29
N VAL A 471 -25.55 -6.99 13.66
CA VAL A 471 -26.23 -8.20 13.19
C VAL A 471 -26.61 -8.08 11.72
N LYS A 472 -27.22 -6.96 11.31
CA LYS A 472 -27.59 -6.71 9.90
C LYS A 472 -26.35 -6.68 9.00
N GLU A 473 -25.22 -6.17 9.50
CA GLU A 473 -23.92 -6.16 8.81
C GLU A 473 -23.23 -7.54 8.77
N GLY A 474 -23.76 -8.54 9.48
CA GLY A 474 -23.20 -9.90 9.56
C GLY A 474 -21.94 -10.02 10.42
N LEU A 475 -21.56 -8.97 11.15
CA LEU A 475 -20.39 -8.99 12.03
C LEU A 475 -20.65 -9.83 13.30
N ILE A 476 -21.90 -9.83 13.79
CA ILE A 476 -22.36 -10.67 14.90
C ILE A 476 -23.36 -11.71 14.39
N THR A 477 -23.03 -13.00 14.62
CA THR A 477 -23.85 -14.15 14.21
C THR A 477 -24.61 -14.80 15.36
N GLY A 478 -24.34 -14.39 16.60
CA GLY A 478 -24.86 -15.04 17.81
C GLY A 478 -24.30 -16.44 18.06
N SER A 479 -24.83 -17.08 19.11
CA SER A 479 -24.56 -18.46 19.52
C SER A 479 -25.86 -19.25 19.39
N GLY A 480 -26.10 -19.80 18.19
CA GLY A 480 -27.43 -20.33 17.83
C GLY A 480 -28.45 -19.20 17.78
N SER A 481 -29.60 -19.36 18.44
CA SER A 481 -30.68 -18.36 18.50
C SER A 481 -30.52 -17.33 19.63
N LYS A 482 -29.28 -17.07 20.08
CA LYS A 482 -29.00 -16.16 21.21
C LYS A 482 -27.84 -15.20 20.95
N LEU A 483 -27.94 -13.98 21.48
CA LEU A 483 -26.87 -12.98 21.48
C LEU A 483 -26.08 -12.96 22.80
N ASN A 484 -26.69 -13.44 23.88
CA ASN A 484 -26.22 -13.43 25.26
C ASN A 484 -25.78 -12.02 25.71
N PRO A 485 -26.63 -10.99 25.60
CA PRO A 485 -26.19 -9.59 25.68
C PRO A 485 -25.56 -9.20 27.03
N ARG A 486 -26.03 -9.79 28.13
CA ARG A 486 -25.53 -9.53 29.49
C ARG A 486 -24.35 -10.42 29.92
N ALA A 487 -23.98 -11.42 29.11
CA ALA A 487 -22.86 -12.30 29.44
C ALA A 487 -21.53 -11.54 29.32
N LEU A 488 -20.55 -11.93 30.13
CA LEU A 488 -19.18 -11.43 30.00
C LEU A 488 -18.53 -12.00 28.74
N THR A 489 -17.67 -11.19 28.11
CA THR A 489 -16.95 -11.58 26.90
C THR A 489 -15.62 -12.23 27.24
N THR A 490 -15.36 -13.40 26.66
CA THR A 490 -14.06 -14.07 26.73
C THR A 490 -13.06 -13.49 25.72
N ARG A 491 -11.77 -13.67 25.99
CA ARG A 491 -10.69 -13.25 25.08
C ARG A 491 -10.82 -13.91 23.70
N ALA A 492 -11.21 -15.17 23.63
CA ALA A 492 -11.44 -15.87 22.35
C ALA A 492 -12.59 -15.24 21.53
N GLU A 493 -13.71 -14.89 22.17
CA GLU A 493 -14.84 -14.23 21.49
C GLU A 493 -14.43 -12.85 20.96
N ALA A 494 -13.71 -12.07 21.77
CA ALA A 494 -13.19 -10.77 21.35
C ALA A 494 -12.22 -10.90 20.16
N ALA A 495 -11.34 -11.90 20.15
CA ALA A 495 -10.43 -12.16 19.04
C ALA A 495 -11.17 -12.46 17.74
N VAL A 496 -12.19 -13.33 17.78
CA VAL A 496 -13.00 -13.66 16.61
C VAL A 496 -13.78 -12.45 16.10
N PHE A 497 -14.32 -11.63 17.01
CA PHE A 497 -15.06 -10.44 16.60
C PHE A 497 -14.15 -9.41 15.93
N LEU A 498 -12.99 -9.12 16.53
CA LEU A 498 -12.00 -8.21 15.96
C LEU A 498 -11.41 -8.74 14.64
N TYR A 499 -11.19 -10.04 14.52
CA TYR A 499 -10.76 -10.66 13.27
C TYR A 499 -11.79 -10.48 12.16
N ARG A 500 -13.09 -10.67 12.43
CA ARG A 500 -14.14 -10.44 11.41
C ARG A 500 -14.17 -8.99 10.93
N ILE A 501 -13.99 -8.04 11.85
CA ILE A 501 -13.92 -6.62 11.51
C ILE A 501 -12.70 -6.37 10.61
N TYR A 502 -11.53 -6.84 11.04
CA TYR A 502 -10.28 -6.75 10.29
C TYR A 502 -10.32 -7.43 8.91
N SER A 503 -11.03 -8.54 8.77
CA SER A 503 -11.15 -9.24 7.49
C SER A 503 -12.11 -8.52 6.54
N LYS A 504 -13.04 -7.73 7.07
CA LYS A 504 -14.05 -7.02 6.29
C LYS A 504 -13.60 -5.62 5.87
N TYR A 505 -12.86 -4.94 6.73
CA TYR A 505 -12.33 -3.58 6.52
C TYR A 505 -10.80 -3.58 6.63
#